data_AF-A0AA92TUS8-F1
#
_entry.id   AF-A0AA92TUS8-F1
#
_cell.length_a   1.000
_cell.length_b   1.000
_cell.length_c   1.000
_cell.angle_alpha   90.00
_cell.angle_beta   90.00
_cell.angle_gamma   90.00
#
_symmetry.space_group_name_H-M   'P 1'
#
loop_
_entity.id
_entity.type
_entity.pdbx_description
1 polymer ?
#
loop_
_entity_poly.entity_id
_entity_poly.type
_entity_poly.pdbx_seq_one_letter_code
_entity_poly.pdbx_strand_id
1 'polypeptide(L)'
;AEHTLSIAQKLYEAKFITYPRTSSRYISDDVFATLPKLFKNLENHSEYGEKVKLLPGSEDYCKNSVNAAKVTDHHALLITENAAIGLFKDEKTVYDMILCRMIEAFSADCIKDITSVSAQVDHEVEFGISGSIIRQTGWRALSLKEKNNRLDKDAD
;
A
#
# COMPACT_ATOMS: atom_id res chain seq x y z
N ALA A 1 -5.19 -19.29 -7.41
CA ALA A 1 -4.10 -18.44 -6.84
C ALA A 1 -2.69 -19.01 -7.07
N GLU A 2 -2.55 -20.21 -7.65
CA GLU A 2 -1.25 -20.89 -7.80
C GLU A 2 -0.24 -20.13 -8.67
N HIS A 3 -0.70 -19.48 -9.75
CA HIS A 3 0.19 -18.75 -10.66
C HIS A 3 0.92 -17.59 -9.95
N THR A 4 0.19 -16.75 -9.21
CA THR A 4 0.77 -15.65 -8.43
C THR A 4 1.75 -16.15 -7.38
N LEU A 5 1.42 -17.25 -6.69
CA LEU A 5 2.32 -17.84 -5.70
C LEU A 5 3.59 -18.39 -6.35
N SER A 6 3.51 -19.00 -7.54
CA SER A 6 4.67 -19.46 -8.29
C SER A 6 5.60 -18.30 -8.67
N ILE A 7 5.04 -17.18 -9.12
CA ILE A 7 5.82 -15.97 -9.42
C ILE A 7 6.49 -15.40 -8.17
N ALA A 8 5.73 -15.24 -7.08
CA ALA A 8 6.28 -14.75 -5.82
C ALA A 8 7.39 -15.68 -5.29
N GLN A 9 7.23 -16.99 -5.45
CA GLN A 9 8.27 -17.97 -5.10
C GLN A 9 9.55 -17.75 -5.90
N LYS A 10 9.46 -17.51 -7.22
CA LYS A 10 10.62 -17.19 -8.07
C LYS A 10 11.32 -15.90 -7.63
N LEU A 11 10.56 -14.85 -7.34
CA LEU A 11 11.09 -13.58 -6.85
C LEU A 11 11.82 -13.74 -5.51
N TYR A 12 11.30 -14.61 -4.62
CA TYR A 12 11.94 -14.94 -3.35
C TYR A 12 13.24 -15.72 -3.53
N GLU A 13 13.26 -16.73 -4.41
CA GLU A 13 14.47 -17.50 -4.74
C GLU A 13 15.55 -16.62 -5.40
N ALA A 14 15.12 -15.63 -6.19
CA ALA A 14 15.98 -14.56 -6.73
C ALA A 14 16.36 -13.49 -5.68
N LYS A 15 15.86 -13.60 -4.44
CA LYS A 15 16.11 -12.71 -3.30
C LYS A 15 15.60 -11.28 -3.47
N PHE A 16 14.62 -11.04 -4.34
CA PHE A 16 14.03 -9.71 -4.56
C PHE A 16 12.91 -9.38 -3.59
N ILE A 17 12.27 -10.40 -3.03
CA ILE A 17 11.21 -10.26 -2.01
C ILE A 17 11.47 -11.20 -0.84
N THR A 18 10.84 -10.95 0.29
CA THR A 18 10.87 -11.83 1.46
C THR A 18 9.93 -13.04 1.27
N TYR A 19 9.97 -13.98 2.22
CA TYR A 19 9.27 -15.25 2.10
C TYR A 19 7.76 -15.08 1.80
N PRO A 20 7.25 -15.57 0.65
CA PRO A 20 5.93 -15.20 0.14
C PRO A 20 4.79 -16.03 0.73
N ARG A 21 5.09 -17.13 1.43
CA ARG A 21 4.09 -17.98 2.09
C ARG A 21 3.90 -17.52 3.53
N THR A 22 3.35 -16.32 3.67
CA THR A 22 3.08 -15.69 4.96
C THR A 22 1.60 -15.33 5.07
N SER A 23 1.02 -15.55 6.24
CA SER A 23 -0.32 -15.05 6.59
C SER A 23 -0.26 -13.74 7.39
N SER A 24 0.94 -13.30 7.79
CA SER A 24 1.10 -12.08 8.57
C SER A 24 0.93 -10.84 7.70
N ARG A 25 0.35 -9.80 8.32
CA ARG A 25 0.27 -8.44 7.79
C ARG A 25 1.13 -7.47 8.62
N TYR A 26 1.97 -8.00 9.49
CA TYR A 26 2.76 -7.26 10.45
C TYR A 26 4.25 -7.53 10.28
N ILE A 27 5.07 -6.56 10.67
CA ILE A 27 6.52 -6.64 10.80
C ILE A 27 6.92 -6.28 12.23
N SER A 28 8.12 -6.70 12.64
CA SER A 28 8.72 -6.27 13.91
C SER A 28 9.32 -4.87 13.80
N ASP A 29 9.60 -4.24 14.94
CA ASP A 29 10.31 -2.97 15.02
C ASP A 29 11.70 -3.03 14.37
N ASP A 30 12.40 -4.17 14.50
CA ASP A 30 13.72 -4.36 13.87
C ASP A 30 13.64 -4.32 12.34
N VAL A 31 12.64 -4.98 11.76
CA VAL A 31 12.41 -4.93 10.31
C VAL A 31 12.02 -3.52 9.90
N PHE A 32 11.15 -2.87 10.67
CA PHE A 32 10.71 -1.49 10.41
C PHE A 32 11.90 -0.51 10.40
N ALA A 33 12.86 -0.67 11.30
CA ALA A 33 14.06 0.17 11.37
C ALA A 33 14.94 0.10 10.10
N THR A 34 14.80 -0.95 9.29
CA THR A 34 15.55 -1.07 8.01
C THR A 34 14.93 -0.30 6.85
N LEU A 35 13.62 0.01 6.93
CA LEU A 35 12.85 0.56 5.81
C LEU A 35 13.32 1.94 5.33
N PRO A 36 13.72 2.89 6.20
CA PRO A 36 14.20 4.18 5.75
C PRO A 36 15.41 4.07 4.80
N LYS A 37 16.36 3.18 5.09
CA LYS A 37 17.52 2.94 4.23
C LYS A 37 17.11 2.30 2.91
N LEU A 38 16.20 1.33 2.96
CA LEU A 38 15.67 0.66 1.77
C LEU A 38 14.97 1.65 0.81
N PHE A 39 14.08 2.49 1.33
CA PHE A 39 13.40 3.51 0.53
C PHE A 39 14.37 4.55 -0.02
N LYS A 40 15.33 5.02 0.79
CA LYS A 40 16.36 5.96 0.31
C LYS A 40 17.14 5.43 -0.89
N ASN A 41 17.46 4.13 -0.91
CA ASN A 41 18.14 3.51 -2.06
C ASN A 41 17.27 3.50 -3.33
N LEU A 42 15.94 3.55 -3.20
CA LEU A 42 14.99 3.54 -4.31
C LEU A 42 14.64 4.95 -4.82
N GLU A 43 14.94 6.02 -4.09
CA GLU A 43 14.61 7.41 -4.46
C GLU A 43 15.15 7.82 -5.84
N ASN A 44 16.31 7.28 -6.24
CA ASN A 44 16.95 7.54 -7.53
C ASN A 44 16.63 6.46 -8.58
N HIS A 45 15.81 5.46 -8.25
CA HIS A 45 15.41 4.45 -9.23
C HIS A 45 14.51 5.08 -10.28
N SER A 46 14.82 4.87 -11.56
CA SER A 46 14.13 5.51 -12.70
C SER A 46 12.62 5.27 -12.70
N GLU A 47 12.18 4.11 -12.21
CA GLU A 47 10.77 3.73 -12.20
C GLU A 47 10.06 3.92 -10.86
N TYR A 48 10.79 3.81 -9.74
CA TYR A 48 10.18 3.76 -8.41
C TYR A 48 10.44 5.00 -7.57
N GLY A 49 11.45 5.81 -7.95
CA GLY A 49 11.85 6.99 -7.20
C GLY A 49 10.69 7.96 -6.98
N GLU A 50 9.90 8.22 -8.01
CA GLU A 50 8.72 9.09 -7.91
C GLU A 50 7.63 8.53 -6.98
N LYS A 51 7.52 7.20 -6.83
CA LYS A 51 6.57 6.59 -5.88
C LYS A 51 7.09 6.70 -4.45
N VAL A 52 8.39 6.51 -4.24
CA VAL A 52 9.03 6.57 -2.92
C VAL A 52 9.04 8.00 -2.38
N LYS A 53 9.23 9.01 -3.23
CA LYS A 53 9.16 10.44 -2.87
C LYS A 53 7.79 10.89 -2.35
N LEU A 54 6.74 10.05 -2.47
CA LEU A 54 5.43 10.32 -1.87
C LEU A 54 5.34 9.94 -0.39
N LEU A 55 6.32 9.18 0.13
CA LEU A 55 6.38 8.88 1.54
C LEU A 55 6.65 10.15 2.36
N PRO A 56 6.11 10.23 3.59
CA PRO A 56 6.48 11.30 4.51
C PRO A 56 7.93 11.14 4.99
N GLY A 57 8.39 12.02 5.89
CA GLY A 57 9.65 11.79 6.60
C GLY A 57 9.64 10.43 7.32
N SER A 58 10.80 9.79 7.45
CA SER A 58 10.91 8.44 8.05
C SER A 58 10.39 8.35 9.49
N GLU A 59 10.47 9.45 10.22
CA GLU A 59 9.93 9.67 11.56
C GLU A 59 8.39 9.61 11.61
N ASP A 60 7.75 9.91 10.47
CA ASP A 60 6.29 9.99 10.30
C ASP A 60 5.71 8.81 9.51
N TYR A 61 6.51 7.77 9.24
CA TYR A 61 6.01 6.55 8.61
C TYR A 61 4.89 5.92 9.44
N CYS A 62 3.81 5.52 8.77
CA CYS A 62 2.69 4.87 9.41
C CYS A 62 3.10 3.53 10.06
N LYS A 63 2.66 3.29 11.30
CA LYS A 63 3.05 2.11 12.08
C LYS A 63 1.92 1.08 12.23
N ASN A 64 0.85 1.19 11.45
CA ASN A 64 -0.30 0.28 11.51
C ASN A 64 0.06 -1.20 11.29
N SER A 65 1.13 -1.45 10.52
CA SER A 65 1.68 -2.79 10.28
C SER A 65 2.92 -3.12 11.13
N VAL A 66 3.28 -2.31 12.11
CA VAL A 66 4.45 -2.53 12.98
C VAL A 66 3.96 -3.04 14.34
N ASN A 67 4.03 -4.36 14.54
CA ASN A 67 3.61 -4.99 15.78
C ASN A 67 4.21 -6.40 15.87
N ALA A 68 5.31 -6.55 16.62
CA ALA A 68 6.00 -7.82 16.78
C ALA A 68 5.10 -8.94 17.36
N ALA A 69 4.17 -8.60 18.25
CA ALA A 69 3.26 -9.57 18.87
C ALA A 69 2.20 -10.14 17.90
N LYS A 70 2.02 -9.52 16.73
CA LYS A 70 1.10 -9.98 15.67
C LYS A 70 1.83 -10.60 14.48
N VAL A 71 3.16 -10.72 14.55
CA VAL A 71 3.95 -11.49 13.58
C VAL A 71 3.70 -12.98 13.84
N THR A 72 3.44 -13.74 12.79
CA THR A 72 3.29 -15.21 12.87
C THR A 72 4.66 -15.86 12.60
N ASP A 73 4.73 -17.10 12.12
CA ASP A 73 6.00 -17.75 11.77
C ASP A 73 6.85 -16.94 10.76
N HIS A 74 6.20 -16.08 9.98
CA HIS A 74 6.83 -15.15 9.05
C HIS A 74 6.21 -13.75 9.18
N HIS A 75 6.99 -12.71 8.88
CA HIS A 75 6.48 -11.34 8.80
C HIS A 75 5.75 -11.09 7.47
N ALA A 76 5.18 -9.89 7.30
CA ALA A 76 4.52 -9.50 6.06
C ALA A 76 5.45 -9.54 4.84
N LEU A 77 4.91 -9.82 3.65
CA LEU A 77 5.67 -9.82 2.40
C LEU A 77 6.21 -8.41 2.08
N LEU A 78 7.52 -8.29 1.90
CA LEU A 78 8.22 -7.05 1.55
C LEU A 78 9.16 -7.29 0.37
N ILE A 79 9.59 -6.21 -0.29
CA ILE A 79 10.80 -6.27 -1.13
C ILE A 79 12.06 -6.29 -0.25
N THR A 80 13.19 -6.72 -0.82
CA THR A 80 14.50 -6.67 -0.15
C THR A 80 15.33 -5.48 -0.63
N GLU A 81 16.51 -5.30 -0.05
CA GLU A 81 17.53 -4.36 -0.48
C GLU A 81 18.21 -4.72 -1.81
N ASN A 82 17.99 -5.93 -2.32
CA ASN A 82 18.58 -6.35 -3.59
C ASN A 82 17.85 -5.67 -4.75
N ALA A 83 18.62 -5.04 -5.63
CA ALA A 83 18.09 -4.44 -6.84
C ALA A 83 17.46 -5.52 -7.73
N ALA A 84 16.15 -5.37 -8.00
CA ALA A 84 15.42 -6.29 -8.86
C ALA A 84 15.72 -6.00 -10.34
N ILE A 85 16.68 -6.74 -10.90
CA ILE A 85 17.15 -6.58 -12.28
C ILE A 85 16.52 -7.66 -13.16
N GLY A 86 16.11 -7.29 -14.38
CA GLY A 86 15.65 -8.24 -15.39
C GLY A 86 14.26 -8.82 -15.11
N LEU A 87 13.40 -8.12 -14.38
CA LEU A 87 12.00 -8.50 -14.24
C LEU A 87 11.21 -8.18 -15.51
N PHE A 88 10.41 -9.14 -15.99
CA PHE A 88 9.57 -8.97 -17.17
C PHE A 88 8.14 -9.42 -16.92
N LYS A 89 7.18 -8.78 -17.58
CA LYS A 89 5.75 -9.15 -17.57
C LYS A 89 5.23 -9.38 -16.13
N ASP A 90 4.75 -10.59 -15.85
CA ASP A 90 4.04 -10.91 -14.60
C ASP A 90 4.94 -10.85 -13.37
N GLU A 91 6.24 -11.16 -13.49
CA GLU A 91 7.21 -11.01 -12.39
C GLU A 91 7.34 -9.55 -11.98
N LYS A 92 7.40 -8.67 -12.99
CA LYS A 92 7.44 -7.23 -12.76
C LYS A 92 6.13 -6.75 -12.13
N THR A 93 4.99 -7.17 -12.66
CA THR A 93 3.66 -6.80 -12.11
C THR A 93 3.55 -7.21 -10.63
N VAL A 94 3.93 -8.43 -10.27
CA VAL A 94 3.86 -8.90 -8.88
C VAL A 94 4.83 -8.14 -7.98
N TYR A 95 6.06 -7.89 -8.44
CA TYR A 95 7.03 -7.09 -7.69
C TYR A 95 6.52 -5.66 -7.46
N ASP A 96 6.00 -5.01 -8.50
CA ASP A 96 5.43 -3.66 -8.43
C ASP A 96 4.26 -3.60 -7.46
N MET A 97 3.39 -4.61 -7.44
CA MET A 97 2.27 -4.68 -6.49
C MET A 97 2.75 -4.77 -5.05
N ILE A 98 3.81 -5.56 -4.78
CA ILE A 98 4.40 -5.68 -3.44
C ILE A 98 5.03 -4.35 -3.02
N LEU A 99 5.83 -3.74 -3.89
CA LEU A 99 6.47 -2.45 -3.62
C LEU A 99 5.43 -1.33 -3.42
N CYS A 100 4.44 -1.20 -4.30
CA CYS A 100 3.39 -0.21 -4.16
C CYS A 100 2.63 -0.41 -2.84
N ARG A 101 2.24 -1.66 -2.50
CA ARG A 101 1.54 -1.94 -1.24
C ARG A 101 2.40 -1.62 -0.02
N MET A 102 3.70 -1.87 -0.11
CA MET A 102 4.65 -1.51 0.92
C MET A 102 4.72 0.01 1.11
N ILE A 103 4.84 0.78 0.02
CA ILE A 103 4.84 2.26 0.10
C ILE A 103 3.50 2.77 0.66
N GLU A 104 2.35 2.21 0.25
CA GLU A 104 1.03 2.55 0.80
C GLU A 104 0.96 2.35 2.32
N ALA A 105 1.51 1.23 2.82
CA ALA A 105 1.44 0.86 4.23
C ALA A 105 2.23 1.81 5.14
N PHE A 106 3.25 2.50 4.60
CA PHE A 106 4.10 3.44 5.34
C PHE A 106 3.87 4.90 4.94
N SER A 107 2.93 5.16 4.03
CA SER A 107 2.49 6.51 3.65
C SER A 107 1.64 7.17 4.75
N ALA A 108 1.46 8.48 4.65
CA ALA A 108 0.53 9.21 5.50
C ALA A 108 -0.92 8.76 5.29
N ASP A 109 -1.77 9.00 6.29
CA ASP A 109 -3.19 8.64 6.21
C ASP A 109 -3.93 9.42 5.12
N CYS A 110 -4.94 8.77 4.52
CA CYS A 110 -5.92 9.47 3.71
C CYS A 110 -6.98 10.07 4.64
N ILE A 111 -7.08 11.39 4.68
CA ILE A 111 -8.07 12.11 5.48
C ILE A 111 -9.20 12.55 4.55
N LYS A 112 -10.45 12.22 4.91
CA LYS A 112 -11.65 12.64 4.19
C LYS A 112 -12.69 13.20 5.15
N ASP A 113 -13.40 14.21 4.69
CA ASP A 113 -14.61 14.69 5.35
C ASP A 113 -15.78 13.87 4.82
N ILE A 114 -16.65 13.42 5.72
CA ILE A 114 -17.91 12.77 5.38
C ILE A 114 -19.03 13.69 5.86
N THR A 115 -19.93 14.05 4.96
CA THR A 115 -21.14 14.81 5.29
C THR A 115 -22.34 13.90 5.12
N SER A 116 -23.06 13.64 6.20
CA SER A 116 -24.26 12.82 6.21
C SER A 116 -25.47 13.69 6.54
N VAL A 117 -26.53 13.56 5.74
CA VAL A 117 -27.82 14.21 5.97
C VAL A 117 -28.86 13.12 6.14
N SER A 118 -29.56 13.12 7.26
CA SER A 118 -30.74 12.30 7.48
C SER A 118 -32.00 13.14 7.48
N ALA A 119 -33.09 12.55 7.00
CA ALA A 119 -34.42 13.15 6.98
C ALA A 119 -35.44 12.10 7.41
N GLN A 120 -36.45 12.50 8.18
CA GLN A 120 -37.52 11.62 8.62
C GLN A 120 -38.86 12.11 8.06
N VAL A 121 -39.60 11.23 7.40
CA VAL A 121 -40.95 11.49 6.88
C VAL A 121 -41.97 10.81 7.78
N ASP A 122 -42.99 11.56 8.19
CA ASP A 122 -44.09 11.12 9.06
C ASP A 122 -43.66 10.45 10.38
N HIS A 123 -42.48 10.79 10.90
CA HIS A 123 -41.89 10.18 12.11
C HIS A 123 -41.64 8.65 12.03
N GLU A 124 -41.81 8.05 10.85
CA GLU A 124 -41.71 6.59 10.65
C GLU A 124 -40.62 6.19 9.67
N VAL A 125 -40.45 6.94 8.57
CA VAL A 125 -39.52 6.56 7.50
C VAL A 125 -38.29 7.46 7.54
N GLU A 126 -37.12 6.87 7.80
CA GLU A 126 -35.83 7.57 7.80
C GLU A 126 -35.10 7.38 6.46
N PHE A 127 -34.65 8.49 5.89
CA PHE A 127 -33.78 8.55 4.73
C PHE A 127 -32.43 9.10 5.15
N GLY A 128 -31.36 8.59 4.53
CA GLY A 128 -30.01 9.09 4.74
C GLY A 128 -29.26 9.17 3.42
N ILE A 129 -28.56 10.27 3.21
CA ILE A 129 -27.56 10.42 2.16
C ILE A 129 -26.23 10.81 2.79
N SER A 130 -25.13 10.33 2.21
CA SER A 130 -23.79 10.76 2.62
C SER A 130 -22.93 11.07 1.41
N GLY A 131 -22.21 12.20 1.47
CA GLY A 131 -21.16 12.57 0.54
C GLY A 131 -19.80 12.58 1.24
N SER A 132 -18.70 12.52 0.47
CA SER A 132 -17.37 12.67 1.06
C SER A 132 -16.40 13.43 0.16
N ILE A 133 -15.48 14.17 0.77
CA ILE A 133 -14.42 14.94 0.09
C ILE A 133 -13.08 14.54 0.69
N ILE A 134 -12.10 14.18 -0.15
CA ILE A 134 -10.73 13.90 0.31
C ILE A 134 -10.02 15.22 0.63
N ARG A 135 -9.56 15.36 1.88
CA ARG A 135 -8.77 16.52 2.35
C ARG A 135 -7.27 16.28 2.24
N GLN A 136 -6.84 15.06 2.54
CA GLN A 136 -5.48 14.60 2.37
C GLN A 136 -5.52 13.25 1.67
N THR A 137 -4.83 13.14 0.54
CA THR A 137 -4.84 11.92 -0.25
C THR A 137 -4.11 10.78 0.46
N GLY A 138 -2.99 11.07 1.14
CA GLY A 138 -2.18 10.08 1.85
C GLY A 138 -1.79 8.90 0.95
N TRP A 139 -1.84 7.70 1.51
CA TRP A 139 -1.57 6.43 0.82
C TRP A 139 -2.34 6.24 -0.50
N ARG A 140 -3.50 6.90 -0.69
CA ARG A 140 -4.26 6.80 -1.94
C ARG A 140 -3.56 7.43 -3.14
N ALA A 141 -2.52 8.24 -2.93
CA ALA A 141 -1.81 8.92 -4.02
C ALA A 141 -1.18 7.93 -5.02
N LEU A 142 -0.82 6.73 -4.54
CA LEU A 142 -0.26 5.67 -5.38
C LEU A 142 -1.30 4.98 -6.26
N SER A 143 -2.54 4.84 -5.78
CA SER A 143 -3.65 4.21 -6.50
C SER A 143 -4.33 5.16 -7.49
N LEU A 144 -4.32 6.48 -7.24
CA LEU A 144 -5.05 7.46 -8.04
C LEU A 144 -4.48 7.73 -9.43
N LYS A 145 -3.21 7.36 -9.70
CA LYS A 145 -2.65 7.44 -11.07
C LYS A 145 -3.35 6.50 -12.06
N GLU A 146 -4.11 5.50 -11.61
CA GLU A 146 -4.91 4.63 -12.49
C GLU A 146 -6.35 5.14 -12.75
N LYS A 147 -6.78 6.25 -12.13
CA LYS A 147 -8.19 6.71 -12.17
C LYS A 147 -8.45 8.09 -12.76
N ASN A 148 -7.46 8.78 -13.33
CA ASN A 148 -7.72 10.03 -14.07
C ASN A 148 -8.49 9.84 -15.40
N ASN A 149 -9.01 8.63 -15.69
CA ASN A 149 -9.96 8.37 -16.78
C ASN A 149 -11.38 8.01 -16.33
N ARG A 150 -11.68 8.09 -15.02
CA ARG A 150 -13.06 8.00 -14.51
C ARG A 150 -13.37 9.27 -13.74
N LEU A 151 -13.61 10.35 -14.49
CA LEU A 151 -14.38 11.49 -14.00
C LEU A 151 -15.69 10.96 -13.42
N ASP A 152 -15.94 11.36 -12.18
CA ASP A 152 -17.20 11.35 -11.43
C ASP A 152 -18.45 11.22 -12.34
N LYS A 153 -18.84 9.98 -12.60
CA LYS A 153 -20.14 9.58 -13.13
C LYS A 153 -20.66 8.47 -12.24
N ASP A 154 -21.02 8.82 -11.02
CA ASP A 154 -21.97 8.05 -10.20
C ASP A 154 -22.61 9.08 -9.25
N ALA A 155 -23.44 9.92 -9.87
CA ALA A 155 -24.52 10.64 -9.22
C ALA A 155 -25.76 10.35 -10.06
N ASP A 156 -26.39 9.21 -9.78
CA ASP A 156 -27.79 8.89 -10.06
C ASP A 156 -28.36 8.19 -8.82
#